data_AF-A0A0Q6WM75-F1
#
_entry.id   AF-A0A0Q6WM75-F1
#
_cell.length_a   1.000
_cell.length_b   1.000
_cell.length_c   1.000
_cell.angle_alpha   90.00
_cell.angle_beta   90.00
_cell.angle_gamma   90.00
#
_symmetry.space_group_name_H-M   'P 1'
#
loop_
_entity.id
_entity.type
_entity.pdbx_description
1 polymer ?
#
loop_
_entity_poly.entity_id
_entity_poly.type
_entity_poly.pdbx_seq_one_letter_code
_entity_poly.pdbx_strand_id
1 'polypeptide(L)'
;MGKIIISRDGVVEQEVPLSRERMSIGRRSRNDIVLSHPAVSGEHAVITTILDESFLEDLRSTNGTFVNGQRVGKHFLQHQDTIKIARYRIEYLADGVRPVPAPMGESVTIPVAPPYRPGSAPAAANASTPAAAAAPAALSAALPPAALGRIEVLNGANAGKQLALTKPLTTLGRPGVQVIVVSRAADGYSVVQADGDAIATLNGAALGRQPQRLQNGDVLDLSGTQMAFKQDLA
;
A
#
# COMPACT_ATOMS: atom_id res chain seq x y z
N MET A 1 -16.98 -11.72 0.28
CA MET A 1 -17.15 -10.51 -0.58
C MET A 1 -17.53 -9.31 0.27
N GLY A 2 -16.59 -8.41 0.60
CA GLY A 2 -16.88 -7.28 1.50
C GLY A 2 -17.86 -6.23 0.96
N LYS A 3 -18.35 -5.39 1.86
CA LYS A 3 -19.17 -4.20 1.60
C LYS A 3 -18.57 -2.99 2.27
N ILE A 4 -18.87 -1.82 1.74
CA ILE A 4 -18.45 -0.54 2.33
C ILE A 4 -19.68 0.29 2.70
N ILE A 5 -19.61 0.94 3.86
CA ILE A 5 -20.65 1.82 4.38
C ILE A 5 -20.11 3.24 4.37
N ILE A 6 -20.73 4.11 3.60
CA ILE A 6 -20.34 5.51 3.45
C ILE A 6 -21.26 6.35 4.33
N SER A 7 -20.64 7.01 5.30
CA SER A 7 -21.27 7.93 6.23
C SER A 7 -20.76 9.35 6.03
N ARG A 8 -21.65 10.33 6.12
CA ARG A 8 -21.35 11.75 6.10
C ARG A 8 -22.00 12.43 7.29
N ASP A 9 -21.21 13.18 8.05
CA ASP A 9 -21.67 13.91 9.24
C ASP A 9 -22.41 13.00 10.26
N GLY A 10 -22.05 11.71 10.31
CA GLY A 10 -22.66 10.70 11.17
C GLY A 10 -23.89 9.98 10.59
N VAL A 11 -24.34 10.36 9.40
CA VAL A 11 -25.47 9.73 8.69
C VAL A 11 -24.94 8.81 7.60
N VAL A 12 -25.38 7.55 7.59
CA VAL A 12 -25.09 6.61 6.50
C VAL A 12 -25.83 7.08 5.25
N GLU A 13 -25.11 7.50 4.22
CA GLU A 13 -25.68 7.94 2.95
C GLU A 13 -25.76 6.79 1.94
N GLN A 14 -24.80 5.86 1.95
CA GLN A 14 -24.72 4.82 0.93
C GLN A 14 -24.03 3.55 1.45
N GLU A 15 -24.57 2.39 1.09
CA GLU A 15 -23.92 1.09 1.30
C GLU A 15 -23.67 0.45 -0.07
N VAL A 16 -22.41 0.08 -0.34
CA VAL A 16 -22.00 -0.44 -1.65
C VAL A 16 -21.28 -1.78 -1.47
N PRO A 17 -21.74 -2.86 -2.11
CA PRO A 17 -21.03 -4.13 -2.10
C PRO A 17 -19.79 -4.05 -3.01
N LEU A 18 -18.66 -4.59 -2.55
CA LEU A 18 -17.43 -4.69 -3.34
C LEU A 18 -17.50 -5.90 -4.28
N SER A 19 -18.36 -5.77 -5.29
CA SER A 19 -18.63 -6.81 -6.29
C SER A 19 -17.65 -6.81 -7.46
N ARG A 20 -16.89 -5.73 -7.64
CA ARG A 20 -15.92 -5.56 -8.73
C ARG A 20 -14.49 -5.72 -8.20
N GLU A 21 -13.62 -6.27 -9.03
CA GLU A 21 -12.17 -6.37 -8.74
C GLU A 21 -11.55 -4.99 -8.51
N ARG A 22 -12.06 -3.95 -9.17
CA ARG A 22 -11.59 -2.57 -9.02
C ARG A 22 -12.78 -1.62 -8.94
N MET A 23 -12.85 -0.87 -7.84
CA MET A 23 -13.85 0.17 -7.60
C MET A 23 -13.17 1.52 -7.35
N SER A 24 -13.52 2.52 -8.14
CA SER A 24 -13.00 3.87 -8.06
C SER A 24 -13.80 4.73 -7.10
N ILE A 25 -13.12 5.56 -6.31
CA ILE A 25 -13.70 6.52 -5.37
C ILE A 25 -13.29 7.93 -5.77
N GLY A 26 -14.25 8.84 -5.87
CA GLY A 26 -13.94 10.25 -6.04
C GLY A 26 -15.16 11.11 -6.33
N ARG A 27 -14.92 12.38 -6.65
CA ARG A 27 -15.97 13.39 -6.82
C ARG A 27 -16.75 13.28 -8.14
N ARG A 28 -16.13 12.74 -9.19
CA ARG A 28 -16.77 12.68 -10.52
C ARG A 28 -17.79 11.54 -10.56
N SER A 29 -18.91 11.77 -11.25
CA SER A 29 -19.97 10.78 -11.44
C SER A 29 -19.56 9.54 -12.25
N ARG A 30 -18.37 9.55 -12.86
CA ARG A 30 -17.79 8.39 -13.55
C ARG A 30 -17.20 7.34 -12.62
N ASN A 31 -17.01 7.68 -11.34
CA ASN A 31 -16.46 6.74 -10.37
C ASN A 31 -17.56 5.81 -9.87
N ASP A 32 -17.19 4.62 -9.44
CA ASP A 32 -18.12 3.65 -8.86
C ASP A 32 -18.73 4.18 -7.55
N ILE A 33 -17.91 4.88 -6.75
CA ILE A 33 -18.29 5.51 -5.49
C ILE A 33 -18.12 7.01 -5.63
N VAL A 34 -19.25 7.72 -5.70
CA VAL A 34 -19.28 9.16 -5.97
C VAL A 34 -19.42 9.92 -4.66
N LEU A 35 -18.34 10.60 -4.27
CA LEU A 35 -18.31 11.47 -3.08
C LEU A 35 -18.41 12.93 -3.51
N SER A 36 -19.63 13.45 -3.56
CA SER A 36 -19.97 14.78 -4.08
C SER A 36 -19.52 15.92 -3.15
N HIS A 37 -18.22 16.18 -3.08
CA HIS A 37 -17.68 17.27 -2.27
C HIS A 37 -16.42 17.90 -2.87
N PRO A 38 -16.26 19.25 -2.79
CA PRO A 38 -15.08 19.97 -3.29
C PRO A 38 -13.71 19.50 -2.75
N ALA A 39 -13.64 18.94 -1.55
CA ALA A 39 -12.41 18.46 -0.92
C ALA A 39 -12.04 17.03 -1.37
N VAL A 40 -12.90 16.37 -2.14
CA VAL A 40 -12.62 15.09 -2.77
C VAL A 40 -12.13 15.34 -4.18
N SER A 41 -11.04 14.66 -4.55
CA SER A 41 -10.46 14.74 -5.88
C SER A 41 -11.35 14.05 -6.90
N GLY A 42 -11.24 14.44 -8.18
CA GLY A 42 -12.05 13.87 -9.25
C GLY A 42 -11.91 12.34 -9.34
N GLU A 43 -10.68 11.85 -9.22
CA GLU A 43 -10.30 10.48 -8.89
C GLU A 43 -9.46 10.57 -7.62
N HIS A 44 -9.95 10.02 -6.51
CA HIS A 44 -9.33 10.22 -5.20
C HIS A 44 -8.58 8.97 -4.77
N ALA A 45 -9.27 7.83 -4.75
CA ALA A 45 -8.71 6.55 -4.36
C ALA A 45 -9.34 5.46 -5.21
N VAL A 46 -8.70 4.29 -5.21
CA VAL A 46 -9.25 3.08 -5.79
C VAL A 46 -9.16 1.97 -4.76
N ILE A 47 -10.24 1.22 -4.62
CA ILE A 47 -10.24 -0.04 -3.91
C ILE A 47 -10.09 -1.14 -4.94
N THR A 48 -9.09 -1.99 -4.76
CA THR A 48 -8.92 -3.18 -5.58
C THR A 48 -9.05 -4.39 -4.67
N THR A 49 -9.91 -5.31 -5.05
CA THR A 49 -10.17 -6.56 -4.35
C THR A 49 -9.62 -7.69 -5.19
N ILE A 50 -8.64 -8.41 -4.65
CA ILE A 50 -8.04 -9.59 -5.28
C ILE A 50 -8.34 -10.78 -4.36
N LEU A 51 -9.04 -11.79 -4.89
CA LEU A 51 -9.50 -12.95 -4.13
C LEU A 51 -10.36 -12.52 -2.92
N ASP A 52 -9.81 -12.60 -1.71
CA ASP A 52 -10.44 -12.21 -0.45
C ASP A 52 -9.79 -10.98 0.22
N GLU A 53 -8.74 -10.43 -0.39
CA GLU A 53 -8.03 -9.25 0.13
C GLU A 53 -8.43 -7.99 -0.62
N SER A 54 -8.84 -6.96 0.11
CA SER A 54 -9.07 -5.63 -0.45
C SER A 54 -7.93 -4.70 -0.08
N PHE A 55 -7.45 -3.92 -1.03
CA PHE A 55 -6.49 -2.84 -0.78
C PHE A 55 -7.00 -1.52 -1.33
N LEU A 56 -6.73 -0.47 -0.57
CA LEU A 56 -6.98 0.91 -0.94
C LEU A 56 -5.69 1.55 -1.44
N GLU A 57 -5.77 2.20 -2.59
CA GLU A 57 -4.68 2.99 -3.18
C GLU A 57 -5.16 4.43 -3.44
N ASP A 58 -4.45 5.40 -2.87
CA ASP A 58 -4.67 6.83 -3.08
C ASP A 58 -4.04 7.27 -4.41
N LEU A 59 -4.84 7.89 -5.28
CA LEU A 59 -4.42 8.35 -6.60
C LEU A 59 -3.84 9.78 -6.54
N ARG A 60 -2.94 10.02 -5.57
CA ARG A 60 -2.36 11.34 -5.27
C ARG A 60 -3.42 12.40 -5.04
N SER A 61 -4.36 12.09 -4.15
CA SER A 61 -5.42 13.01 -3.84
C SER A 61 -4.92 14.28 -3.13
N THR A 62 -5.65 15.39 -3.30
CA THR A 62 -5.23 16.70 -2.79
C THR A 62 -5.18 16.74 -1.26
N ASN A 63 -6.17 16.12 -0.60
CA ASN A 63 -6.25 16.09 0.87
C ASN A 63 -5.68 14.80 1.48
N GLY A 64 -5.37 13.79 0.65
CA GLY A 64 -4.95 12.47 1.11
C GLY A 64 -6.10 11.60 1.60
N THR A 65 -5.86 10.29 1.56
CA THR A 65 -6.73 9.29 2.19
C THR A 65 -6.18 8.93 3.57
N PHE A 66 -7.07 8.82 4.56
CA PHE A 66 -6.71 8.43 5.91
C PHE A 66 -7.39 7.10 6.26
N VAL A 67 -6.68 6.17 6.88
CA VAL A 67 -7.25 4.92 7.42
C VAL A 67 -6.93 4.85 8.90
N ASN A 68 -7.94 4.66 9.74
CA ASN A 68 -7.82 4.64 11.21
C ASN A 68 -7.07 5.86 11.78
N GLY A 69 -7.21 7.02 11.12
CA GLY A 69 -6.56 8.28 11.51
C GLY A 69 -5.15 8.50 10.94
N GLN A 70 -4.57 7.51 10.26
CA GLN A 70 -3.25 7.64 9.62
C GLN A 70 -3.37 7.90 8.12
N ARG A 71 -2.58 8.83 7.58
CA ARG A 71 -2.55 9.09 6.14
C ARG A 71 -1.84 7.94 5.43
N VAL A 72 -2.50 7.34 4.45
CA VAL A 72 -1.97 6.19 3.71
C VAL A 72 -1.94 6.45 2.20
N GLY A 73 -0.93 5.93 1.53
CA GLY A 73 -0.85 5.91 0.07
C GLY A 73 -1.37 4.60 -0.52
N LYS A 74 -0.93 3.48 0.06
CA LYS A 74 -1.47 2.15 -0.23
C LYS A 74 -1.68 1.42 1.09
N HIS A 75 -2.83 0.79 1.29
CA HIS A 75 -3.19 0.14 2.54
C HIS A 75 -4.03 -1.10 2.29
N PHE A 76 -3.72 -2.19 3.00
CA PHE A 76 -4.57 -3.39 3.02
C PHE A 76 -5.74 -3.13 3.94
N LEU A 77 -6.97 -3.25 3.42
CA LEU A 77 -8.18 -3.05 4.20
C LEU A 77 -8.48 -4.30 5.01
N GLN A 78 -8.64 -4.11 6.31
CA GLN A 78 -9.08 -5.12 7.26
C GLN A 78 -10.54 -4.90 7.63
N HIS A 79 -11.21 -5.96 8.08
CA HIS A 79 -12.59 -5.88 8.56
C HIS A 79 -12.72 -4.81 9.67
N GLN A 80 -13.71 -3.93 9.56
CA GLN A 80 -13.96 -2.75 10.40
C GLN A 80 -12.98 -1.58 10.22
N ASP A 81 -12.16 -1.57 9.16
CA ASP A 81 -11.33 -0.41 8.87
C ASP A 81 -12.15 0.83 8.55
N THR A 82 -11.79 1.93 9.20
CA THR A 82 -12.42 3.22 8.99
C THR A 82 -11.54 4.10 8.11
N ILE A 83 -11.96 4.26 6.86
CA ILE A 83 -11.33 5.14 5.88
C ILE A 83 -11.99 6.52 5.98
N LYS A 84 -11.20 7.59 6.11
CA LYS A 84 -11.67 8.96 6.12
C LYS A 84 -11.14 9.70 4.89
N ILE A 85 -12.08 10.25 4.13
CA ILE A 85 -11.81 11.04 2.93
C ILE A 85 -12.56 12.37 3.08
N ALA A 86 -11.82 13.45 3.32
CA ALA A 86 -12.40 14.76 3.66
C ALA A 86 -13.41 14.67 4.83
N ARG A 87 -14.70 14.92 4.58
CA ARG A 87 -15.79 14.77 5.59
C ARG A 87 -16.51 13.43 5.53
N TYR A 88 -16.18 12.58 4.57
CA TYR A 88 -16.76 11.24 4.45
C TYR A 88 -15.99 10.25 5.31
N ARG A 89 -16.74 9.38 5.98
CA ARG A 89 -16.24 8.21 6.69
C ARG A 89 -16.75 6.99 5.95
N ILE A 90 -15.86 6.15 5.48
CA ILE A 90 -16.16 4.90 4.79
C ILE A 90 -15.69 3.78 5.69
N GLU A 91 -16.58 2.89 6.08
CA GLU A 91 -16.27 1.72 6.89
C GLU A 91 -16.24 0.49 5.99
N TYR A 92 -15.18 -0.31 6.08
CA TYR A 92 -15.03 -1.54 5.31
C TYR A 92 -15.46 -2.75 6.14
N LEU A 93 -16.42 -3.52 5.64
CA LEU A 93 -16.88 -4.76 6.25
C LEU A 93 -16.60 -5.92 5.30
N ALA A 94 -15.60 -6.76 5.60
CA ALA A 94 -15.41 -8.02 4.87
C ALA A 94 -16.53 -9.04 5.20
N ASP A 95 -17.22 -9.58 4.17
CA ASP A 95 -18.01 -10.81 4.31
C ASP A 95 -17.03 -11.99 4.38
N GLY A 96 -16.76 -12.40 5.61
CA GLY A 96 -15.77 -13.42 5.98
C GLY A 96 -15.59 -13.55 7.49
N VAL A 97 -16.10 -12.60 8.29
CA VAL A 97 -16.22 -12.76 9.74
C VAL A 97 -17.56 -13.40 10.04
N ARG A 98 -17.53 -14.71 10.32
CA ARG A 98 -18.56 -15.32 11.18
C ARG A 98 -18.62 -14.42 12.42
N PRO A 99 -19.76 -13.82 12.79
CA PRO A 99 -19.82 -13.02 13.99
C PRO A 99 -19.39 -13.95 15.13
N VAL A 100 -18.21 -13.72 15.69
CA VAL A 100 -17.90 -14.26 17.01
C VAL A 100 -18.92 -13.56 17.89
N PRO A 101 -19.89 -14.29 18.47
CA PRO A 101 -20.85 -13.67 19.35
C PRO A 101 -20.06 -12.88 20.39
N ALA A 102 -20.43 -11.61 20.57
CA ALA A 102 -19.90 -10.78 21.63
C ALA A 102 -19.88 -11.62 22.92
N PRO A 103 -18.77 -11.63 23.69
CA PRO A 103 -18.80 -12.21 25.00
C PRO A 103 -19.77 -11.38 25.85
N MET A 104 -21.01 -11.86 25.96
CA MET A 104 -21.87 -11.54 27.09
C MET A 104 -21.22 -12.13 28.33
N GLY A 105 -20.85 -11.25 29.26
CA GLY A 105 -20.58 -11.58 30.66
C GLY A 105 -19.13 -11.88 30.99
N GLU A 106 -18.40 -10.91 31.52
CA GLU A 106 -18.24 -10.81 32.98
C GLU A 106 -17.54 -9.50 33.36
N SER A 107 -18.06 -8.88 34.40
CA SER A 107 -17.52 -7.68 35.02
C SER A 107 -16.17 -7.98 35.65
N VAL A 108 -15.12 -7.23 35.26
CA VAL A 108 -13.96 -7.03 36.14
C VAL A 108 -13.59 -5.55 36.18
N THR A 109 -13.63 -5.08 37.42
CA THR A 109 -13.34 -3.77 37.99
C THR A 109 -12.04 -3.10 37.52
N ILE A 110 -12.18 -1.78 37.33
CA ILE A 110 -11.23 -0.66 37.19
C ILE A 110 -9.97 -0.77 38.11
N PRO A 111 -8.86 -0.08 37.77
CA PRO A 111 -8.71 1.24 38.40
C PRO A 111 -8.31 2.37 37.44
N VAL A 112 -8.97 3.49 37.69
CA VAL A 112 -8.79 4.83 37.14
C VAL A 112 -7.36 5.32 37.40
N ALA A 113 -6.74 5.91 36.37
CA ALA A 113 -5.57 6.79 36.51
C ALA A 113 -6.01 8.26 36.28
N PRO A 114 -5.39 9.22 36.97
CA PRO A 114 -5.99 10.54 37.29
C PRO A 114 -6.13 11.52 36.11
N PRO A 115 -6.95 12.57 36.27
CA PRO A 115 -7.29 13.51 35.20
C PRO A 115 -6.13 14.47 34.87
N TYR A 116 -5.76 14.53 33.60
CA TYR A 116 -4.90 15.56 33.06
C TYR A 116 -5.63 16.91 33.07
N ARG A 117 -5.08 17.89 33.80
CA ARG A 117 -5.64 19.24 33.87
C ARG A 117 -5.39 20.00 32.57
N PRO A 118 -6.36 20.81 32.09
CA PRO A 118 -6.20 21.65 30.92
C PRO A 118 -5.57 23.01 31.28
N GLY A 119 -4.72 23.49 30.39
CA GLY A 119 -4.14 24.84 30.39
C GLY A 119 -2.88 24.81 29.56
N SER A 120 -2.67 25.60 28.51
CA SER A 120 -3.36 26.78 28.02
C SER A 120 -2.81 27.04 26.61
N ALA A 121 -3.67 27.39 25.67
CA ALA A 121 -3.25 28.03 24.41
C ALA A 121 -2.57 29.38 24.71
N PRO A 122 -1.72 29.89 23.80
CA PRO A 122 -2.18 30.73 22.69
C PRO A 122 -1.58 30.25 21.36
N ALA A 123 -2.31 30.23 20.24
CA ALA A 123 -2.76 31.34 19.41
C ALA A 123 -1.62 32.22 18.85
N ALA A 124 -1.66 32.35 17.51
CA ALA A 124 -1.04 33.37 16.65
C ALA A 124 0.39 33.12 16.12
N ALA A 125 0.41 32.80 14.82
CA ALA A 125 1.06 33.58 13.76
C ALA A 125 2.54 33.97 13.92
N ASN A 126 3.42 33.43 13.08
CA ASN A 126 3.87 34.11 11.85
C ASN A 126 5.07 33.41 11.19
N ALA A 127 5.13 33.62 9.88
CA ALA A 127 6.24 33.35 8.97
C ALA A 127 7.63 33.67 9.54
N SER A 128 8.65 32.90 9.11
CA SER A 128 9.77 33.35 8.26
C SER A 128 10.95 32.36 8.34
N THR A 129 11.39 31.87 7.18
CA THR A 129 12.77 31.39 6.91
C THR A 129 13.79 32.50 7.24
N PRO A 130 15.09 32.24 7.54
CA PRO A 130 16.02 31.67 6.56
C PRO A 130 17.16 30.76 7.11
N ALA A 131 17.69 29.96 6.18
CA ALA A 131 19.09 29.64 5.90
C ALA A 131 20.18 29.58 7.02
N ALA A 132 20.93 28.47 6.93
CA ALA A 132 22.41 28.40 6.86
C ALA A 132 23.18 27.78 8.05
N ALA A 133 23.92 26.71 7.68
CA ALA A 133 25.23 26.26 8.16
C ALA A 133 25.31 25.62 9.58
N ALA A 134 26.04 24.54 9.84
CA ALA A 134 27.15 23.94 9.10
C ALA A 134 27.27 22.43 9.36
N ALA A 135 27.89 21.75 8.39
CA ALA A 135 28.23 20.33 8.33
C ALA A 135 29.35 19.92 9.30
N PRO A 136 29.74 18.63 9.26
CA PRO A 136 31.08 18.38 8.72
C PRO A 136 31.06 17.41 7.54
N ALA A 137 31.66 17.86 6.43
CA ALA A 137 32.33 17.03 5.43
C ALA A 137 33.74 16.69 5.98
N ALA A 138 34.47 15.65 5.59
CA ALA A 138 34.44 14.85 4.39
C ALA A 138 35.23 13.55 4.65
N LEU A 139 34.91 12.48 3.93
CA LEU A 139 35.89 11.80 3.09
C LEU A 139 35.12 11.14 1.94
N SER A 140 35.40 11.65 0.74
CA SER A 140 34.87 11.20 -0.53
C SER A 140 35.36 9.79 -0.84
N ALA A 141 34.42 8.87 -1.03
CA ALA A 141 34.55 7.83 -2.02
C ALA A 141 33.30 7.93 -2.90
N ALA A 142 33.46 8.46 -4.10
CA ALA A 142 32.46 8.43 -5.14
C ALA A 142 32.00 6.97 -5.36
N LEU A 143 30.70 6.71 -5.20
CA LEU A 143 30.05 5.41 -5.42
C LEU A 143 28.88 5.65 -6.40
N PRO A 144 28.63 4.70 -7.32
CA PRO A 144 28.43 4.94 -8.75
C PRO A 144 27.04 5.50 -9.09
N PRO A 145 26.82 6.03 -10.30
CA PRO A 145 25.49 6.47 -10.72
C PRO A 145 24.54 5.28 -10.60
N ALA A 146 23.40 5.54 -9.94
CA ALA A 146 22.29 4.62 -9.71
C ALA A 146 22.26 3.44 -10.69
N ALA A 147 22.84 2.32 -10.28
CA ALA A 147 22.84 1.07 -11.02
C ALA A 147 21.38 0.66 -11.27
N LEU A 148 20.87 0.92 -12.47
CA LEU A 148 19.51 0.58 -12.85
C LEU A 148 19.44 -0.93 -13.07
N GLY A 149 18.78 -1.63 -12.15
CA GLY A 149 18.41 -3.02 -12.32
C GLY A 149 17.37 -3.19 -13.43
N ARG A 150 17.54 -4.22 -14.25
CA ARG A 150 16.57 -4.69 -15.24
C ARG A 150 16.31 -6.18 -15.04
N ILE A 151 15.08 -6.61 -15.22
CA ILE A 151 14.71 -8.03 -15.20
C ILE A 151 14.51 -8.49 -16.63
N GLU A 152 15.31 -9.46 -17.05
CA GLU A 152 15.26 -10.07 -18.37
C GLU A 152 14.53 -11.41 -18.28
N VAL A 153 13.47 -11.58 -19.05
CA VAL A 153 12.75 -12.85 -19.11
C VAL A 153 13.54 -13.83 -19.96
N LEU A 154 14.05 -14.90 -19.35
CA LEU A 154 14.86 -15.93 -20.02
C LEU A 154 13.98 -16.95 -20.76
N ASN A 155 12.78 -17.23 -20.25
CA ASN A 155 11.89 -18.26 -20.82
C ASN A 155 10.40 -17.90 -20.66
N GLY A 156 9.54 -18.45 -21.53
CA GLY A 156 8.09 -18.24 -21.55
C GLY A 156 7.59 -17.33 -22.68
N ALA A 157 6.29 -17.00 -22.65
CA ALA A 157 5.61 -16.22 -23.71
C ALA A 157 6.16 -14.79 -23.92
N ASN A 158 7.01 -14.32 -23.01
CA ASN A 158 7.65 -13.01 -23.06
C ASN A 158 9.19 -13.10 -23.05
N ALA A 159 9.76 -14.26 -23.41
CA ALA A 159 11.21 -14.46 -23.46
C ALA A 159 11.90 -13.38 -24.31
N GLY A 160 13.01 -12.84 -23.80
CA GLY A 160 13.76 -11.73 -24.41
C GLY A 160 13.25 -10.33 -24.08
N LYS A 161 12.10 -10.18 -23.40
CA LYS A 161 11.67 -8.86 -22.89
C LYS A 161 12.45 -8.48 -21.64
N GLN A 162 12.92 -7.24 -21.61
CA GLN A 162 13.60 -6.64 -20.47
C GLN A 162 12.69 -5.60 -19.82
N LEU A 163 12.45 -5.74 -18.52
CA LEU A 163 11.70 -4.79 -17.71
C LEU A 163 12.68 -3.97 -16.85
N ALA A 164 12.81 -2.68 -17.14
CA ALA A 164 13.61 -1.78 -16.33
C ALA A 164 12.92 -1.51 -14.98
N LEU A 165 13.64 -1.75 -13.88
CA LEU A 165 13.16 -1.50 -12.52
C LEU A 165 13.36 -0.03 -12.14
N THR A 166 12.66 0.85 -12.87
CA THR A 166 12.68 2.30 -12.65
C THR A 166 11.79 2.74 -11.51
N LYS A 167 10.81 1.91 -11.13
CA LYS A 167 9.85 2.18 -10.05
C LYS A 167 10.35 1.64 -8.70
N PRO A 168 9.97 2.26 -7.58
CA PRO A 168 10.31 1.78 -6.23
C PRO A 168 9.70 0.41 -5.92
N LEU A 169 8.59 0.06 -6.58
CA LEU A 169 7.90 -1.22 -6.43
C LEU A 169 7.49 -1.72 -7.82
N THR A 170 7.91 -2.92 -8.18
CA THR A 170 7.58 -3.56 -9.45
C THR A 170 7.03 -4.96 -9.17
N THR A 171 5.76 -5.17 -9.50
CA THR A 171 5.10 -6.47 -9.34
C THR A 171 5.26 -7.29 -10.62
N LEU A 172 5.63 -8.56 -10.48
CA LEU A 172 5.83 -9.50 -11.58
C LEU A 172 5.06 -10.77 -11.30
N GLY A 173 4.54 -11.40 -12.37
CA GLY A 173 3.83 -12.65 -12.29
C GLY A 173 2.36 -12.55 -12.70
N ARG A 174 1.62 -13.64 -12.49
CA ARG A 174 0.21 -13.76 -12.84
C ARG A 174 -0.65 -13.65 -11.57
N PRO A 175 -1.54 -12.65 -11.47
CA PRO A 175 -2.49 -12.53 -10.36
C PRO A 175 -3.26 -13.85 -10.13
N GLY A 176 -3.36 -14.29 -8.87
CA GLY A 176 -4.05 -15.53 -8.50
C GLY A 176 -3.29 -16.83 -8.73
N VAL A 177 -2.11 -16.81 -9.38
CA VAL A 177 -1.26 -17.99 -9.58
C VAL A 177 0.06 -17.82 -8.86
N GLN A 178 0.78 -16.74 -9.18
CA GLN A 178 2.09 -16.45 -8.60
C GLN A 178 2.50 -15.01 -8.87
N VAL A 179 2.72 -14.25 -7.81
CA VAL A 179 3.01 -12.82 -7.82
C VAL A 179 4.17 -12.53 -6.88
N ILE A 180 5.24 -12.01 -7.44
CA ILE A 180 6.38 -11.48 -6.69
C ILE A 180 6.41 -9.97 -6.81
N VAL A 181 6.95 -9.33 -5.78
CA VAL A 181 7.13 -7.90 -5.74
C VAL A 181 8.61 -7.62 -5.58
N VAL A 182 9.15 -6.86 -6.52
CA VAL A 182 10.53 -6.37 -6.51
C VAL A 182 10.52 -4.92 -6.03
N SER A 183 11.10 -4.70 -4.85
CA SER A 183 11.28 -3.40 -4.23
C SER A 183 12.68 -2.87 -4.54
N ARG A 184 12.75 -1.61 -4.98
CA ARG A 184 14.00 -0.86 -5.18
C ARG A 184 14.22 0.04 -3.97
N ALA A 185 15.29 -0.25 -3.22
CA ALA A 185 15.77 0.55 -2.10
C ALA A 185 17.03 1.34 -2.49
N ALA A 186 17.46 2.28 -1.64
CA ALA A 186 18.70 3.03 -1.84
C ALA A 186 19.95 2.13 -1.82
N ASP A 187 19.88 0.99 -1.14
CA ASP A 187 20.97 0.03 -0.96
C ASP A 187 20.93 -1.14 -1.97
N GLY A 188 19.90 -1.20 -2.83
CA GLY A 188 19.78 -2.25 -3.86
C GLY A 188 18.35 -2.72 -4.13
N TYR A 189 18.22 -3.94 -4.62
CA TYR A 189 16.95 -4.55 -4.99
C TYR A 189 16.59 -5.70 -4.05
N SER A 190 15.32 -5.85 -3.72
CA SER A 190 14.83 -6.96 -2.90
C SER A 190 13.54 -7.50 -3.49
N VAL A 191 13.36 -8.81 -3.41
CA VAL A 191 12.18 -9.51 -3.90
C VAL A 191 11.46 -10.17 -2.75
N VAL A 192 10.14 -10.18 -2.81
CA VAL A 192 9.28 -10.89 -1.86
C VAL A 192 8.14 -11.54 -2.62
N GLN A 193 7.72 -12.75 -2.21
CA GLN A 193 6.49 -13.33 -2.71
C GLN A 193 5.32 -12.62 -2.04
N ALA A 194 4.53 -11.90 -2.83
CA ALA A 194 3.38 -11.18 -2.31
C ALA A 194 2.16 -12.10 -2.22
N ASP A 195 1.89 -12.84 -3.30
CA ASP A 195 0.68 -13.64 -3.42
C ASP A 195 0.87 -14.79 -4.41
N GLY A 196 0.12 -15.88 -4.24
CA GLY A 196 0.16 -17.04 -5.14
C GLY A 196 0.26 -18.37 -4.41
N ASP A 197 -0.48 -19.35 -4.92
CA ASP A 197 -0.54 -20.73 -4.43
C ASP A 197 0.79 -21.47 -4.70
N ALA A 198 1.47 -21.11 -5.79
CA ALA A 198 2.78 -21.65 -6.14
C ALA A 198 3.93 -20.83 -5.52
N ILE A 199 4.87 -21.51 -4.85
CA ILE A 199 6.06 -20.86 -4.28
C ILE A 199 7.01 -20.48 -5.43
N ALA A 200 7.33 -19.19 -5.55
CA ALA A 200 8.34 -18.70 -6.49
C ALA A 200 9.71 -19.21 -6.05
N THR A 201 10.64 -19.43 -6.96
CA THR A 201 12.02 -19.76 -6.55
C THR A 201 13.00 -18.69 -7.01
N LEU A 202 13.99 -18.40 -6.18
CA LEU A 202 15.13 -17.56 -6.49
C LEU A 202 16.38 -18.42 -6.46
N ASN A 203 17.03 -18.58 -7.60
CA ASN A 203 18.16 -19.49 -7.79
C ASN A 203 17.87 -20.93 -7.33
N GLY A 204 16.61 -21.38 -7.48
CA GLY A 204 16.14 -22.68 -7.00
C GLY A 204 15.77 -22.74 -5.51
N ALA A 205 15.97 -21.66 -4.74
CA ALA A 205 15.52 -21.55 -3.35
C ALA A 205 14.09 -21.02 -3.29
N ALA A 206 13.23 -21.66 -2.50
CA ALA A 206 11.85 -21.22 -2.27
C ALA A 206 11.80 -19.78 -1.72
N LEU A 207 11.22 -18.88 -2.51
CA LEU A 207 10.99 -17.49 -2.14
C LEU A 207 9.82 -17.46 -1.15
N GLY A 208 10.10 -17.12 0.10
CA GLY A 208 9.07 -16.99 1.13
C GLY A 208 8.36 -15.63 1.10
N ARG A 209 7.55 -15.39 2.15
CA ARG A 209 6.99 -14.07 2.46
C ARG A 209 8.00 -13.08 3.06
N GLN A 210 9.26 -13.50 3.23
CA GLN A 210 10.33 -12.64 3.73
C GLN A 210 11.05 -11.96 2.55
N PRO A 211 11.40 -10.66 2.68
CA PRO A 211 12.18 -9.96 1.66
C PRO A 211 13.58 -10.58 1.52
N GLN A 212 13.92 -11.05 0.32
CA GLN A 212 15.27 -11.50 -0.02
C GLN A 212 15.96 -10.48 -0.92
N ARG A 213 17.23 -10.19 -0.63
CA ARG A 213 18.03 -9.26 -1.44
C ARG A 213 18.39 -9.91 -2.77
N LEU A 214 18.12 -9.21 -3.87
CA LEU A 214 18.50 -9.64 -5.22
C LEU A 214 19.94 -9.23 -5.52
N GLN A 215 20.70 -10.14 -6.12
CA GLN A 215 22.05 -9.93 -6.62
C GLN A 215 22.10 -10.02 -8.15
N ASN A 216 23.05 -9.33 -8.77
CA ASN A 216 23.23 -9.37 -10.23
C ASN A 216 23.45 -10.80 -10.72
N GLY A 217 22.61 -11.27 -11.64
CA GLY A 217 22.63 -12.64 -12.15
C GLY A 217 21.61 -13.58 -11.48
N ASP A 218 20.87 -13.10 -10.48
CA ASP A 218 19.83 -13.90 -9.81
C ASP A 218 18.71 -14.29 -10.78
N VAL A 219 18.35 -15.57 -10.76
CA VAL A 219 17.28 -16.15 -11.59
C VAL A 219 16.05 -16.41 -10.74
N LEU A 220 14.97 -15.71 -11.05
CA LEU A 220 13.64 -15.89 -10.51
C LEU A 220 12.87 -16.87 -11.39
N ASP A 221 12.44 -17.99 -10.84
CA ASP A 221 11.49 -18.89 -11.52
C ASP A 221 10.08 -18.65 -10.99
N LEU A 222 9.22 -18.23 -11.91
CA LEU A 222 7.79 -18.13 -11.69
C LEU A 222 7.02 -19.17 -12.51
N SER A 223 6.72 -20.33 -11.90
CA SER A 223 5.87 -21.37 -12.50
C SER A 223 6.39 -21.80 -13.89
N GLY A 224 7.70 -21.99 -14.00
CA GLY A 224 8.41 -22.34 -15.23
C GLY A 224 8.81 -21.15 -16.11
N THR A 225 8.45 -19.93 -15.74
CA THR A 225 8.95 -18.69 -16.39
C THR A 225 10.18 -18.20 -15.65
N GLN A 226 11.36 -18.43 -16.21
CA GLN A 226 12.63 -17.96 -15.64
C GLN A 226 12.91 -16.52 -16.04
N MET A 227 13.37 -15.72 -15.09
CA MET A 227 13.73 -14.32 -15.29
C MET A 227 15.04 -14.01 -14.56
N ALA A 228 16.00 -13.42 -15.25
CA ALA A 228 17.27 -13.00 -14.65
C ALA A 228 17.21 -11.53 -14.26
N PHE A 229 17.57 -11.22 -13.01
CA PHE A 229 17.86 -9.87 -12.59
C PHE A 229 19.28 -9.51 -13.04
N LYS A 230 19.40 -8.47 -13.85
CA LYS A 230 20.67 -7.88 -14.26
C LYS A 230 20.75 -6.46 -13.71
N GLN A 231 21.75 -6.22 -12.88
CA GLN A 231 22.07 -4.88 -12.42
C GLN A 231 23.21 -4.34 -13.27
N ASP A 232 22.96 -3.23 -13.95
CA ASP A 232 24.00 -2.50 -14.66
C ASP A 232 24.90 -1.86 -13.59
N LEU A 233 26.04 -2.49 -13.30
CA LEU A 233 27.10 -1.82 -12.52
C LEU A 233 27.66 -0.72 -13.39
N ALA A 234 27.44 0.53 -12.97
CA ALA A 234 28.14 1.67 -13.53
C ALA A 234 29.58 1.75 -13.00
#